data_AF-A0A8J2F5C7-F1
#
_entry.id   AF-A0A8J2F5C7-F1
#
_cell.length_a   1.000
_cell.length_b   1.000
_cell.length_c   1.000
_cell.angle_alpha   90.00
_cell.angle_beta   90.00
_cell.angle_gamma   90.00
#
_symmetry.space_group_name_H-M   'P 1'
#
loop_
_entity.id
_entity.type
_entity.pdbx_description
1 polymer ?
#
loop_
_entity_poly.entity_id
_entity_poly.type
_entity_poly.pdbx_seq_one_letter_code
_entity_poly.pdbx_strand_id
1 'polypeptide(L)'
;MCIYLLIGKRMVSWCPLFLYTTPVVFFSAFTCACLSAVAGEDITFFAAGAESGSGAASKNTARAAFGFFQDSDYFFAALYLGAAAGVGGHTVLNYVLGYLSPMVVSTALLMEPVLGTAIGVVLEVTSPKVAEWAAATLAGVPILLAGLVLLVKSEKP
;
A
#
# COMPACT_ATOMS: atom_id res chain seq x y z
N MET A 1 -2.82 6.06 -13.35
CA MET A 1 -1.78 6.64 -12.50
C MET A 1 -1.27 8.00 -12.96
N CYS A 2 -1.04 8.25 -14.25
CA CYS A 2 -0.46 9.52 -14.72
C CYS A 2 -1.25 10.78 -14.30
N ILE A 3 -2.58 10.76 -14.41
CA ILE A 3 -3.44 11.90 -13.99
C ILE A 3 -3.33 12.14 -12.47
N TYR A 4 -3.30 11.07 -11.68
CA TYR A 4 -3.16 11.13 -10.23
C TYR A 4 -1.83 11.78 -9.81
N LEU A 5 -0.71 11.38 -10.42
CA LEU A 5 0.61 11.95 -10.13
C LEU A 5 0.73 13.42 -10.56
N LEU A 6 0.04 13.81 -11.64
CA LEU A 6 0.03 15.19 -12.12
C LEU A 6 -0.74 16.12 -11.16
N ILE A 7 -1.89 15.65 -10.66
CA ILE A 7 -2.65 16.34 -9.61
C ILE A 7 -1.83 16.40 -8.31
N GLY A 8 -1.21 15.28 -7.91
CA GLY A 8 -0.35 15.20 -6.72
C GLY A 8 0.79 16.22 -6.75
N LYS A 9 1.52 16.33 -7.87
CA LYS A 9 2.59 17.33 -8.04
C LYS A 9 2.08 18.77 -7.88
N ARG A 10 0.87 19.08 -8.36
CA ARG A 10 0.26 20.40 -8.18
C ARG A 10 -0.14 20.65 -6.72
N MET A 11 -0.68 19.64 -6.04
CA MET A 11 -1.18 19.77 -4.66
C MET A 11 -0.07 19.90 -3.61
N VAL A 12 1.05 19.19 -3.77
CA VAL A 12 2.20 19.27 -2.85
C VAL A 12 2.87 20.65 -2.86
N SER A 13 2.71 21.42 -3.94
CA SER A 13 3.24 22.79 -4.04
C SER A 13 2.54 23.80 -3.12
N TRP A 14 1.34 23.49 -2.60
CA TRP A 14 0.47 24.47 -1.94
C TRP A 14 0.08 24.10 -0.51
N CYS A 15 0.36 22.88 -0.05
CA CYS A 15 -0.09 22.38 1.24
C CYS A 15 0.93 21.41 1.85
N PRO A 16 1.18 21.45 3.17
CA PRO A 16 2.03 20.47 3.83
C PRO A 16 1.48 19.05 3.65
N LEU A 17 2.40 18.10 3.48
CA LEU A 17 2.11 16.72 3.08
C LEU A 17 1.09 16.02 3.99
N PHE A 18 1.18 16.25 5.31
CA PHE A 18 0.24 15.73 6.29
C PHE A 18 -1.20 16.15 6.00
N LEU A 19 -1.46 17.46 5.80
CA LEU A 19 -2.81 17.99 5.54
C LEU A 19 -3.44 17.40 4.27
N TYR A 20 -2.61 17.06 3.28
CA TYR A 20 -3.09 16.38 2.08
C TYR A 20 -3.41 14.90 2.33
N THR A 21 -2.57 14.20 3.07
CA THR A 21 -2.73 12.75 3.30
C THR A 21 -3.88 12.41 4.26
N THR A 22 -4.14 13.24 5.28
CA THR A 22 -5.20 13.01 6.27
C THR A 22 -6.60 12.81 5.66
N PRO A 23 -7.13 13.69 4.79
CA PRO A 23 -8.45 13.50 4.21
C PRO A 23 -8.53 12.27 3.29
N VAL A 24 -7.43 11.93 2.59
CA VAL A 24 -7.37 10.75 1.71
C VAL A 24 -7.44 9.46 2.52
N VAL A 25 -6.65 9.37 3.59
CA VAL A 25 -6.66 8.21 4.49
C VAL A 25 -8.01 8.07 5.18
N PHE A 26 -8.60 9.18 5.63
CA PHE A 26 -9.94 9.19 6.21
C PHE A 26 -10.98 8.68 5.22
N PHE A 27 -10.98 9.17 3.98
CA PHE A 27 -11.94 8.75 2.97
C PHE A 27 -11.75 7.26 2.60
N SER A 28 -10.52 6.79 2.52
CA SER A 28 -10.23 5.36 2.29
C SER A 28 -10.74 4.47 3.43
N ALA A 29 -10.49 4.86 4.68
CA ALA A 29 -10.97 4.11 5.84
C ALA A 29 -12.51 4.10 5.88
N PHE A 30 -13.12 5.25 5.59
CA PHE A 30 -14.57 5.40 5.54
C PHE A 30 -15.20 4.53 4.43
N THR A 31 -14.69 4.58 3.21
CA THR A 31 -15.24 3.77 2.10
C THR A 31 -15.04 2.29 2.34
N CYS A 32 -13.90 1.85 2.87
CA CYS A 32 -13.69 0.46 3.28
C CYS A 32 -14.71 0.02 4.34
N ALA A 33 -14.94 0.83 5.37
CA ALA A 33 -15.92 0.55 6.40
C ALA A 33 -17.36 0.49 5.85
N CYS A 34 -17.75 1.44 5.00
CA CYS A 34 -19.05 1.44 4.36
C CYS A 34 -19.24 0.23 3.43
N LEU A 35 -18.23 -0.11 2.64
CA LEU A 35 -18.32 -1.23 1.70
C LEU A 35 -18.44 -2.57 2.43
N SER A 36 -17.67 -2.76 3.50
CA SER A 36 -17.74 -3.97 4.32
C SER A 36 -19.11 -4.07 5.04
N ALA A 37 -19.75 -2.93 5.36
CA ALA A 37 -21.07 -2.90 5.97
C ALA A 37 -22.16 -3.27 4.96
N VAL A 38 -22.02 -2.81 3.70
CA VAL A 38 -22.93 -3.16 2.59
C VAL A 38 -22.73 -4.60 2.12
N ALA A 39 -21.50 -5.13 2.20
CA ALA A 39 -21.17 -6.50 1.83
C ALA A 39 -21.70 -7.56 2.82
N GLY A 40 -22.32 -7.14 3.93
CA GLY A 40 -22.94 -8.04 4.91
C GLY A 40 -21.94 -8.73 5.83
N GLU A 41 -20.77 -8.13 6.08
CA GLU A 41 -19.73 -8.75 6.93
C GLU A 41 -20.00 -8.63 8.45
N ASP A 42 -21.19 -8.18 8.87
CA ASP A 42 -21.57 -7.91 10.27
C ASP A 42 -20.48 -7.12 11.02
N ILE A 43 -20.03 -6.00 10.43
CA ILE A 43 -19.01 -5.17 11.07
C ILE A 43 -19.59 -4.52 12.33
N THR A 44 -18.86 -4.63 13.43
CA THR A 44 -19.13 -3.88 14.66
C THR A 44 -18.04 -2.82 14.85
N PHE A 45 -18.35 -1.72 15.54
CA PHE A 45 -17.30 -0.73 15.87
C PHE A 45 -16.31 -1.28 16.91
N PHE A 46 -16.84 -2.01 17.90
CA PHE A 46 -16.08 -2.68 18.96
C PHE A 46 -16.51 -4.14 19.03
N ALA A 47 -15.58 -5.04 19.36
CA ALA A 47 -15.89 -6.45 19.47
C ALA A 47 -16.78 -6.68 20.70
N ALA A 48 -17.97 -7.23 20.50
CA ALA A 48 -18.84 -7.63 21.60
C ALA A 48 -18.31 -8.94 22.22
N GLY A 49 -17.74 -8.83 23.43
CA GLY A 49 -17.23 -9.96 24.21
C GLY A 49 -15.71 -10.16 24.07
N ALA A 50 -14.98 -9.96 25.17
CA ALA A 50 -13.56 -10.27 25.27
C ALA A 50 -13.38 -11.76 25.59
N GLU A 51 -13.17 -12.58 24.56
CA GLU A 51 -12.61 -13.92 24.78
C GLU A 51 -11.10 -13.86 24.57
N SER A 52 -10.37 -13.78 25.68
CA SER A 52 -8.91 -13.85 25.76
C SER A 52 -8.43 -15.25 25.39
N GLY A 53 -8.31 -15.52 24.09
CA GLY A 53 -7.70 -16.73 23.54
C GLY A 53 -6.56 -16.37 22.59
N SER A 54 -5.32 -16.67 23.00
CA SER A 54 -4.06 -16.37 22.30
C SER A 54 -3.78 -17.29 21.11
N GLY A 55 -4.80 -17.65 20.33
CA GLY A 55 -4.65 -18.59 19.23
C GLY A 55 -5.89 -18.58 18.33
N ALA A 56 -5.72 -18.02 17.12
CA ALA A 56 -6.77 -17.67 16.16
C ALA A 56 -7.70 -16.57 16.69
N ALA A 57 -7.50 -15.34 16.19
CA ALA A 57 -8.36 -14.19 16.45
C ALA A 57 -9.83 -14.61 16.53
N SER A 58 -10.45 -14.31 17.67
CA SER A 58 -11.90 -14.39 17.81
C SER A 58 -12.54 -13.74 16.58
N LYS A 59 -13.37 -14.48 15.85
CA LYS A 59 -14.04 -13.99 14.62
C LYS A 59 -14.75 -12.65 14.85
N ASN A 60 -15.16 -12.37 16.09
CA ASN A 60 -15.78 -11.12 16.50
C ASN A 60 -14.78 -9.95 16.60
N THR A 61 -13.53 -10.21 17.00
CA THR A 61 -12.47 -9.18 17.05
C THR A 61 -11.95 -8.84 15.66
N ALA A 62 -11.82 -9.85 14.78
CA ALA A 62 -11.43 -9.65 13.38
C ALA A 62 -12.47 -8.84 12.58
N ARG A 63 -13.73 -8.85 13.01
CA ARG A 63 -14.86 -8.11 12.40
C ARG A 63 -15.09 -6.73 13.01
N ALA A 64 -14.34 -6.35 14.04
CA ALA A 64 -14.48 -5.05 14.65
C ALA A 64 -13.61 -4.01 13.95
N ALA A 65 -14.18 -2.87 13.57
CA ALA A 65 -13.45 -1.77 12.92
C ALA A 65 -12.27 -1.27 13.76
N PHE A 66 -12.43 -1.27 15.10
CA PHE A 66 -11.37 -0.97 16.07
C PHE A 66 -10.82 -2.21 16.80
N GLY A 67 -11.01 -3.40 16.24
CA GLY A 67 -10.59 -4.67 16.85
C GLY A 67 -9.09 -4.77 17.12
N PHE A 68 -8.27 -4.04 16.36
CA PHE A 68 -6.83 -3.95 16.56
C PHE A 68 -6.41 -3.29 17.88
N PHE A 69 -7.28 -2.53 18.57
CA PHE A 69 -6.99 -2.01 19.92
C PHE A 69 -7.22 -3.05 21.01
N GLN A 70 -7.99 -4.10 20.72
CA GLN A 70 -8.42 -5.09 21.71
C GLN A 70 -7.46 -6.29 21.79
N ASP A 71 -6.68 -6.53 20.74
CA ASP A 71 -5.68 -7.59 20.67
C ASP A 71 -4.29 -7.00 20.37
N SER A 72 -3.35 -7.22 21.30
CA SER A 72 -2.00 -6.66 21.24
C SER A 72 -1.17 -7.22 20.08
N ASP A 73 -1.47 -8.45 19.63
CA ASP A 73 -0.70 -9.10 18.57
C ASP A 73 -1.05 -8.51 17.19
N TYR A 74 -2.31 -8.10 17.00
CA TYR A 74 -2.76 -7.47 15.75
C TYR A 74 -2.48 -5.97 15.70
N PHE A 75 -2.31 -5.32 16.85
CA PHE A 75 -2.02 -3.88 16.91
C PHE A 75 -0.78 -3.51 16.07
N PHE A 76 0.33 -4.22 16.26
CA PHE A 76 1.58 -3.93 15.52
C PHE A 76 1.48 -4.27 14.04
N ALA A 77 0.80 -5.36 13.67
CA ALA A 77 0.58 -5.72 12.27
C ALA A 77 -0.32 -4.70 11.56
N ALA A 78 -1.41 -4.27 12.20
CA ALA A 78 -2.32 -3.24 11.70
C ALA A 78 -1.62 -1.88 11.59
N LEU A 79 -0.80 -1.51 12.59
CA LEU A 79 0.01 -0.30 12.55
C LEU A 79 1.04 -0.36 11.41
N TYR A 80 1.71 -1.48 11.20
CA TYR A 80 2.65 -1.66 10.10
C TYR A 80 1.96 -1.53 8.73
N LEU A 81 0.84 -2.22 8.52
CA LEU A 81 0.09 -2.16 7.27
C LEU A 81 -0.49 -0.76 7.02
N GLY A 82 -1.11 -0.15 8.02
CA GLY A 82 -1.73 1.17 7.89
C GLY A 82 -0.72 2.31 7.78
N ALA A 83 0.26 2.36 8.69
CA ALA A 83 1.22 3.46 8.77
C ALA A 83 2.38 3.30 7.79
N ALA A 84 2.97 2.10 7.65
CA ALA A 84 4.13 1.91 6.78
C ALA A 84 3.70 1.69 5.32
N ALA A 85 2.89 0.67 5.05
CA ALA A 85 2.46 0.37 3.68
C ALA A 85 1.44 1.39 3.15
N GLY A 86 0.44 1.77 3.96
CA GLY A 86 -0.58 2.74 3.59
C GLY A 86 -0.04 4.17 3.54
N VAL A 87 0.15 4.79 4.72
CA VAL A 87 0.56 6.21 4.81
C VAL A 87 1.97 6.39 4.25
N GLY A 88 2.94 5.59 4.69
CA GLY A 88 4.34 5.72 4.29
C GLY A 88 4.53 5.62 2.78
N GLY A 89 4.04 4.55 2.16
CA GLY A 89 4.16 4.33 0.71
C GLY A 89 3.63 5.51 -0.11
N HIS A 90 2.37 5.91 0.11
CA HIS A 90 1.77 7.02 -0.64
C HIS A 90 2.38 8.38 -0.31
N THR A 91 2.73 8.63 0.95
CA THR A 91 3.33 9.89 1.38
C THR A 91 4.71 10.08 0.76
N VAL A 92 5.53 9.02 0.71
CA VAL A 92 6.85 9.06 0.08
C VAL A 92 6.73 9.34 -1.42
N LEU A 93 5.77 8.72 -2.12
CA LEU A 93 5.53 9.02 -3.54
C LEU A 93 5.17 10.49 -3.76
N ASN A 94 4.27 11.03 -2.93
CA ASN A 94 3.88 12.44 -3.02
C ASN A 94 5.06 13.39 -2.70
N TYR A 95 5.92 13.02 -1.77
CA TYR A 95 7.15 13.75 -1.49
C TYR A 95 8.11 13.75 -2.70
N VAL A 96 8.34 12.59 -3.31
CA VAL A 96 9.24 12.43 -4.46
C VAL A 96 8.74 13.18 -5.70
N LEU A 97 7.42 13.35 -5.88
CA LEU A 97 6.84 14.18 -6.95
C LEU A 97 7.23 15.66 -6.88
N GLY A 98 7.70 16.14 -5.72
CA GLY A 98 8.27 17.48 -5.58
C GLY A 98 9.63 17.63 -6.27
N TYR A 99 10.36 16.52 -6.44
CA TYR A 99 11.74 16.51 -6.96
C TYR A 99 11.87 15.86 -8.33
N LEU A 100 11.01 14.89 -8.64
CA LEU A 100 11.03 14.14 -9.89
C LEU A 100 9.79 14.43 -10.74
N SER A 101 9.91 14.16 -12.03
CA SER A 101 8.77 14.21 -12.94
C SER A 101 7.78 13.08 -12.66
N PRO A 102 6.46 13.34 -12.81
CA PRO A 102 5.43 12.31 -12.73
C PRO A 102 5.69 11.11 -13.66
N MET A 103 6.36 11.33 -14.79
CA MET A 103 6.70 10.27 -15.75
C MET A 103 7.74 9.31 -15.17
N VAL A 104 8.86 9.83 -14.64
CA VAL A 104 9.89 9.02 -13.97
C VAL A 104 9.31 8.25 -12.80
N VAL A 105 8.51 8.90 -11.94
CA VAL A 105 7.90 8.24 -10.78
C VAL A 105 6.97 7.12 -11.23
N SER A 106 6.14 7.34 -12.26
CA SER A 106 5.25 6.31 -12.78
C SER A 106 5.99 5.12 -13.38
N THR A 107 7.10 5.34 -14.08
CA THR A 107 7.89 4.26 -14.67
C THR A 107 8.69 3.52 -13.59
N ALA A 108 9.20 4.23 -12.58
CA ALA A 108 9.88 3.61 -11.44
C ALA A 108 8.93 2.70 -10.63
N LEU A 109 7.66 3.08 -10.50
CA LEU A 109 6.64 2.25 -9.83
C LEU A 109 6.37 0.92 -10.54
N LEU A 110 6.70 0.76 -11.82
CA LEU A 110 6.65 -0.55 -12.49
C LEU A 110 7.64 -1.56 -11.89
N MET A 111 8.62 -1.10 -11.10
CA MET A 111 9.55 -1.96 -10.37
C MET A 111 8.97 -2.52 -9.07
N GLU A 112 7.86 -1.99 -8.56
CA GLU A 112 7.21 -2.46 -7.34
C GLU A 112 6.86 -3.96 -7.38
N PRO A 113 6.18 -4.50 -8.41
CA PRO A 113 5.91 -5.94 -8.48
C PRO A 113 7.18 -6.77 -8.60
N VAL A 114 8.23 -6.25 -9.26
CA VAL A 114 9.54 -6.93 -9.36
C VAL A 114 10.17 -7.09 -7.98
N LEU A 115 10.22 -6.00 -7.20
CA LEU A 115 10.75 -6.01 -5.84
C LEU A 115 9.91 -6.91 -4.94
N GLY A 116 8.58 -6.88 -5.07
CA GLY A 116 7.67 -7.77 -4.35
C GLY A 116 7.93 -9.24 -4.65
N THR A 117 8.10 -9.61 -5.92
CA THR A 117 8.47 -10.98 -6.32
C THR A 117 9.84 -11.38 -5.79
N ALA A 118 10.84 -10.49 -5.87
CA ALA A 118 12.18 -10.78 -5.35
C ALA A 118 12.17 -11.04 -3.84
N ILE A 119 11.50 -10.18 -3.06
CA ILE A 119 11.34 -10.35 -1.61
C ILE A 119 10.57 -11.64 -1.30
N GLY A 120 9.50 -11.92 -2.05
CA GLY A 120 8.69 -13.12 -1.88
C GLY A 120 9.49 -14.42 -2.09
N VAL A 121 10.38 -14.44 -3.09
CA VAL A 121 11.24 -15.60 -3.37
C VAL A 121 12.32 -15.73 -2.30
N VAL A 122 12.96 -14.63 -1.90
CA VAL A 122 14.03 -14.65 -0.87
C VAL A 122 13.50 -15.10 0.49
N LEU A 123 12.28 -14.71 0.85
CA LEU A 123 11.65 -15.09 2.12
C LEU A 123 10.86 -16.40 2.04
N GLU A 124 10.87 -17.09 0.89
CA GLU A 124 10.13 -18.34 0.63
C GLU A 124 8.61 -18.25 0.94
N VAL A 125 8.05 -17.04 0.97
CA VAL A 125 6.61 -16.78 1.20
C VAL A 125 5.77 -16.86 -0.08
N THR A 126 6.36 -17.33 -1.18
CA THR A 126 5.73 -17.34 -2.50
C THR A 126 4.86 -18.59 -2.67
N SER A 127 3.59 -18.41 -3.05
CA SER A 127 2.72 -19.54 -3.42
C SER A 127 3.32 -20.31 -4.61
N PRO A 128 3.23 -21.65 -4.68
CA PRO A 128 3.84 -22.46 -5.75
C PRO A 128 3.44 -22.00 -7.16
N LYS A 129 2.20 -21.52 -7.33
CA LYS A 129 1.75 -20.92 -8.61
C LYS A 129 2.50 -19.64 -8.97
N VAL A 130 2.83 -18.79 -8.01
CA VAL A 130 3.55 -17.53 -8.25
C VAL A 130 5.03 -17.78 -8.49
N ALA A 131 5.61 -18.84 -7.89
CA ALA A 131 7.00 -19.24 -8.12
C ALA A 131 7.25 -19.63 -9.60
N GLU A 132 6.28 -20.26 -10.27
CA GLU A 132 6.37 -20.59 -11.69
C GLU A 132 6.45 -19.34 -12.59
N TRP A 133 5.68 -18.30 -12.27
CA TRP A 133 5.69 -17.03 -13.03
C TRP A 133 6.77 -16.06 -12.56
N ALA A 134 7.39 -16.29 -11.40
CA ALA A 134 8.44 -15.43 -10.86
C ALA A 134 9.64 -15.31 -11.82
N ALA A 135 9.98 -16.39 -12.52
CA ALA A 135 11.03 -16.37 -13.55
C ALA A 135 10.67 -15.45 -14.74
N ALA A 136 9.39 -15.41 -15.15
CA ALA A 136 8.91 -14.52 -16.21
C ALA A 136 8.89 -13.05 -15.76
N THR A 137 8.48 -12.78 -14.52
CA THR A 137 8.54 -11.43 -13.94
C THR A 137 9.99 -10.93 -13.82
N LEU A 138 10.91 -11.79 -13.39
CA LEU A 138 12.35 -11.50 -13.33
C LEU A 138 12.96 -11.31 -14.72
N ALA A 139 12.50 -12.05 -15.74
CA ALA A 139 12.92 -11.87 -17.12
C ALA A 139 12.45 -10.54 -17.74
N GLY A 140 11.37 -9.94 -17.23
CA GLY A 140 10.90 -8.59 -17.63
C GLY A 140 11.73 -7.44 -17.06
N VAL A 141 12.52 -7.69 -16.01
CA VAL A 141 13.35 -6.68 -15.32
C VAL A 141 14.36 -5.97 -16.22
N PRO A 142 15.13 -6.63 -17.11
CA PRO A 142 16.06 -5.95 -17.99
C PRO A 142 15.34 -4.97 -18.93
N ILE A 143 14.15 -5.33 -19.41
CA ILE A 143 13.35 -4.49 -20.31
C ILE A 143 12.84 -3.26 -19.55
N LEU A 144 12.32 -3.45 -18.34
CA LEU A 144 11.86 -2.35 -17.48
C LEU A 144 12.99 -1.41 -17.07
N LEU A 145 14.16 -1.96 -16.70
CA LEU A 145 15.35 -1.17 -16.37
C LEU A 145 15.87 -0.39 -17.58
N ALA A 146 15.91 -1.01 -18.76
CA ALA A 146 16.30 -0.32 -19.99
C ALA A 146 15.34 0.84 -20.30
N GLY A 147 14.03 0.61 -20.19
CA GLY A 147 13.01 1.66 -20.35
C GLY A 147 13.16 2.80 -19.35
N LEU A 148 13.41 2.49 -18.08
CA LEU A 148 13.63 3.50 -17.03
C LEU A 148 14.90 4.31 -17.29
N VAL A 149 16.01 3.68 -17.66
CA VAL A 149 17.28 4.37 -17.97
C VAL A 149 17.13 5.28 -19.18
N LEU A 150 16.46 4.82 -20.25
CA LEU A 150 16.19 5.65 -21.42
C LEU A 150 15.31 6.85 -21.08
N LEU A 151 14.30 6.66 -20.23
CA LEU A 151 13.39 7.72 -19.80
C LEU A 151 14.09 8.76 -18.92
N VAL A 152 14.92 8.33 -17.97
CA VAL A 152 15.72 9.25 -17.14
C VAL A 152 16.72 10.05 -18.01
N LYS A 153 17.30 9.43 -19.05
CA LYS A 153 18.18 10.14 -19.99
C LYS A 153 17.44 11.08 -20.94
N SER A 154 16.20 10.76 -21.31
CA SER A 154 15.40 11.61 -22.21
C SER A 154 14.80 12.80 -21.50
N GLU A 155 14.61 12.70 -20.18
CA GLU A 155 14.17 13.80 -19.35
C GLU A 155 15.33 14.80 -19.16
N LYS A 156 15.30 15.88 -19.96
CA LYS A 156 16.20 17.01 -19.76
C LYS A 156 15.82 17.73 -18.45
N PRO A 157 16.81 18.23 -17.68
CA PRO A 157 16.54 19.01 -16.47
C PRO A 157 15.75 20.28 -16.78
#